data_AF-A0A9D8HZX4-F1
#
_entry.id   AF-A0A9D8HZX4-F1
#
_cell.length_a   1.000
_cell.length_b   1.000
_cell.length_c   1.000
_cell.angle_alpha   90.00
_cell.angle_beta   90.00
_cell.angle_gamma   90.00
#
_symmetry.space_group_name_H-M   'P 1'
#
loop_
_entity.id
_entity.type
_entity.pdbx_description
1 polymer ?
#
loop_
_entity_poly.entity_id
_entity_poly.type
_entity_poly.pdbx_seq_one_letter_code
_entity_poly.pdbx_strand_id
1 'polypeptide(L)'
;MTERFLWADPLDALRFCMVDDIHVTKIKMDEYTHLIPGVLTRTNKLGNVVPGIAAIATLTTTLTISAKDYTTPPAAETFVQTIATNAYFREKLKRAGGIRLKDRLPPRVDPFDPDRVFIPFTIECSFQEKVVRDD
;
A
#
# COMPACT_ATOMS: atom_id res chain seq x y z
N MET A 1 19.89 9.51 3.22
CA MET A 1 18.93 10.40 3.92
C MET A 1 17.57 9.70 3.90
N THR A 2 16.98 9.35 5.05
CA THR A 2 15.77 8.51 5.11
C THR A 2 14.56 9.32 4.67
N GLU A 3 14.04 9.09 3.46
CA GLU A 3 12.70 9.53 3.07
C GLU A 3 11.69 8.85 3.99
N ARG A 4 11.49 9.42 5.18
CA ARG A 4 10.47 8.96 6.13
C ARG A 4 9.13 9.35 5.51
N PHE A 5 8.50 8.41 4.79
CA PHE A 5 7.20 8.62 4.16
C PHE A 5 6.23 9.18 5.20
N LEU A 6 5.82 10.43 5.00
CA LEU A 6 4.97 11.13 5.96
C LEU A 6 3.58 10.52 5.92
N TRP A 7 3.19 9.93 7.04
CA TRP A 7 1.84 9.40 7.29
C TRP A 7 0.71 10.44 7.16
N ALA A 8 1.05 11.74 7.18
CA ALA A 8 0.07 12.82 7.18
C ALA A 8 -0.81 12.79 5.93
N ASP A 9 -0.21 12.79 4.75
CA ASP A 9 -0.94 12.85 3.47
C ASP A 9 -1.88 11.65 3.23
N PRO A 10 -1.44 10.37 3.37
CA PRO A 10 -2.32 9.23 3.15
C PRO A 10 -3.44 9.17 4.20
N LEU A 11 -3.18 9.58 5.45
CA LEU A 11 -4.20 9.59 6.49
C LEU A 11 -5.24 10.69 6.24
N ASP A 12 -4.80 11.88 5.81
CA ASP A 12 -5.71 12.96 5.47
C ASP A 12 -6.59 12.60 4.28
N ALA A 13 -5.99 12.06 3.22
CA ALA A 13 -6.72 11.55 2.06
C ALA A 13 -7.75 10.47 2.44
N LEU A 14 -7.37 9.55 3.35
CA LEU A 14 -8.26 8.46 3.79
C LEU A 14 -9.52 8.98 4.48
N ARG A 15 -9.44 10.11 5.21
CA ARG A 15 -10.62 10.73 5.87
C ARG A 15 -11.72 11.07 4.86
N PHE A 16 -11.36 11.51 3.66
CA PHE A 16 -12.31 11.82 2.59
C PHE A 16 -12.85 10.57 1.87
N CYS A 17 -12.32 9.39 2.17
CA CYS A 17 -12.75 8.13 1.56
C CYS A 17 -13.72 7.34 2.45
N MET A 18 -13.98 7.81 3.68
CA MET A 18 -14.78 7.09 4.66
C MET A 18 -16.20 6.81 4.13
N VAL A 19 -16.69 5.63 4.44
CA VAL A 19 -18.05 5.18 4.15
C VAL A 19 -18.76 4.99 5.48
N ASP A 20 -20.02 5.42 5.55
CA ASP A 20 -20.84 5.26 6.76
C ASP A 20 -20.93 3.79 7.17
N ASP A 21 -20.95 3.54 8.48
CA ASP A 21 -20.98 2.20 9.08
C ASP A 21 -19.80 1.27 8.70
N ILE A 22 -18.73 1.82 8.13
CA ILE A 22 -17.41 1.17 8.06
C ILE A 22 -16.48 1.75 9.11
N HIS A 23 -16.02 0.89 10.02
CA HIS A 23 -15.14 1.28 11.10
C HIS A 23 -13.72 0.79 10.85
N VAL A 24 -12.79 1.71 10.56
CA VAL A 24 -11.36 1.40 10.47
C VAL A 24 -10.84 1.12 11.88
N THR A 25 -10.22 -0.05 12.07
CA THR A 25 -9.72 -0.52 13.36
C THR A 25 -8.20 -0.48 13.46
N LYS A 26 -7.50 -0.57 12.31
CA LYS A 26 -6.05 -0.53 12.27
C LYS A 26 -5.58 -0.01 10.92
N ILE A 27 -4.53 0.81 10.95
CA ILE A 27 -3.79 1.24 9.78
C ILE A 27 -2.32 0.90 10.02
N LYS A 28 -1.68 0.26 9.05
CA LYS A 28 -0.28 -0.14 9.11
C LYS A 28 0.41 0.23 7.80
N MET A 29 1.60 0.79 7.87
CA MET A 29 2.46 1.01 6.70
C MET A 29 3.73 0.20 6.87
N ASP A 30 4.10 -0.50 5.80
CA ASP A 30 5.32 -1.28 5.71
C ASP A 30 6.16 -0.72 4.56
N GLU A 31 7.45 -0.55 4.82
CA GLU A 31 8.44 -0.07 3.86
C GLU A 31 9.53 -1.12 3.70
N TYR A 32 9.93 -1.39 2.46
CA TYR A 32 10.97 -2.36 2.15
C TYR A 32 11.92 -1.82 1.08
N THR A 33 13.22 -1.88 1.35
CA THR A 33 14.27 -1.47 0.40
C THR A 33 14.87 -2.70 -0.28
N HIS A 34 14.73 -2.79 -1.60
CA HIS A 34 15.41 -3.76 -2.44
C HIS A 34 16.70 -3.16 -3.00
N LEU A 35 17.85 -3.76 -2.69
CA LEU A 35 19.15 -3.39 -3.26
C LEU A 35 19.54 -4.38 -4.36
N ILE A 36 19.78 -3.87 -5.56
CA ILE A 36 20.38 -4.61 -6.68
C ILE A 36 21.84 -4.15 -6.79
N PRO A 37 22.81 -5.03 -6.49
CA PRO A 37 24.23 -4.68 -6.58
C PRO A 37 24.64 -4.31 -8.01
N GLY A 38 25.54 -3.34 -8.12
CA GLY A 38 26.15 -2.97 -9.40
C GLY A 38 27.15 -4.02 -9.89
N VAL A 39 27.41 -4.00 -11.19
CA VAL A 39 28.47 -4.77 -11.84
C VAL A 39 29.59 -3.80 -12.21
N LEU A 40 30.83 -4.07 -11.80
CA LEU A 40 31.97 -3.24 -12.19
C LEU A 40 32.29 -3.41 -13.68
N THR A 41 32.78 -2.34 -14.30
CA THR A 41 33.37 -2.39 -15.65
C THR A 41 34.50 -3.41 -15.67
N ARG A 42 34.52 -4.27 -16.70
CA ARG A 42 35.53 -5.34 -16.82
C ARG A 42 35.97 -5.53 -18.26
N THR A 43 37.23 -5.90 -18.46
CA THR A 43 37.74 -6.30 -19.79
C THR A 43 37.55 -7.81 -19.97
N ASN A 44 36.99 -8.23 -21.10
CA ASN A 44 36.80 -9.65 -21.39
C ASN A 44 38.11 -10.30 -21.93
N LYS A 45 38.11 -11.63 -22.09
CA LYS A 45 39.27 -12.39 -22.60
C LYS A 45 39.69 -12.04 -24.04
N LEU A 46 38.84 -11.31 -24.76
CA LEU A 46 39.09 -10.83 -26.13
C LEU A 46 39.62 -9.39 -26.16
N GLY A 47 39.85 -8.76 -25.00
CA GLY A 47 40.35 -7.38 -24.88
C GLY A 47 39.26 -6.30 -24.94
N ASN A 48 37.97 -6.66 -25.07
CA ASN A 48 36.89 -5.69 -25.12
C ASN A 48 36.49 -5.21 -23.72
N VAL A 49 36.30 -3.90 -23.56
CA VAL A 49 35.75 -3.31 -22.33
C VAL A 49 34.24 -3.54 -22.29
N VAL A 50 33.77 -4.19 -21.22
CA VAL A 50 32.36 -4.37 -20.89
C VAL A 50 32.00 -3.34 -19.82
N PRO A 51 31.13 -2.35 -20.13
CA PRO A 51 30.69 -1.35 -19.16
C PRO A 51 30.02 -1.97 -17.93
N GLY A 52 30.26 -1.37 -16.78
CA GLY A 52 29.56 -1.72 -15.55
C GLY A 52 28.10 -1.27 -15.54
N ILE A 53 27.35 -1.78 -14.57
CA ILE A 53 25.97 -1.37 -14.24
C ILE A 53 26.01 -0.81 -12.82
N ALA A 54 25.47 0.39 -12.60
CA ALA A 54 25.41 0.98 -11.26
C ALA A 54 24.49 0.16 -10.33
N ALA A 55 24.75 0.20 -9.03
CA ALA A 55 23.82 -0.35 -8.05
C ALA A 55 22.51 0.45 -8.04
N ILE A 56 21.39 -0.22 -7.81
CA ILE A 56 20.07 0.40 -7.74
C ILE A 56 19.43 0.00 -6.42
N ALA A 57 19.00 0.97 -5.62
CA ALA A 57 18.15 0.75 -4.46
C ALA A 57 16.72 1.20 -4.78
N THR A 58 15.73 0.38 -4.45
CA THR A 58 14.31 0.67 -4.70
C THR A 58 13.52 0.52 -3.40
N LEU A 59 12.72 1.53 -3.05
CA LEU A 59 11.82 1.53 -1.90
C LEU A 59 10.40 1.17 -2.34
N THR A 60 9.84 0.14 -1.71
CA THR A 60 8.45 -0.27 -1.84
C THR A 60 7.69 0.07 -0.57
N THR A 61 6.55 0.74 -0.71
CA THR A 61 5.68 1.10 0.42
C THR A 61 4.30 0.47 0.26
N THR A 62 3.79 -0.16 1.33
CA THR A 62 2.45 -0.77 1.37
C THR A 62 1.67 -0.23 2.57
N LEU A 63 0.45 0.25 2.34
CA LEU A 63 -0.51 0.62 3.37
C LEU A 63 -1.56 -0.49 3.50
N THR A 64 -1.72 -1.02 4.71
CA THR A 64 -2.74 -2.02 5.07
C THR A 64 -3.77 -1.37 5.99
N ILE A 65 -5.04 -1.48 5.63
CA ILE A 65 -6.18 -0.95 6.39
C ILE A 65 -7.05 -2.13 6.81
N SER A 66 -7.22 -2.35 8.12
CA SER A 66 -8.17 -3.31 8.66
C SER A 66 -9.41 -2.60 9.15
N ALA A 67 -10.58 -3.11 8.79
CA ALA A 67 -11.86 -2.48 9.09
C ALA A 67 -12.96 -3.50 9.38
N LYS A 68 -14.05 -3.00 9.96
CA LYS A 68 -15.30 -3.71 10.20
C LYS A 68 -16.40 -3.07 9.35
N ASP A 69 -17.15 -3.88 8.63
CA ASP A 69 -18.29 -3.44 7.81
C ASP A 69 -19.60 -3.82 8.52
N TYR A 70 -20.36 -2.83 8.99
CA TYR A 70 -21.67 -3.02 9.61
C TYR A 70 -22.83 -2.74 8.63
N THR A 71 -22.53 -2.45 7.37
CA THR A 71 -23.55 -2.08 6.39
C THR A 71 -24.37 -3.28 5.93
N THR A 72 -25.61 -3.03 5.51
CA THR A 72 -26.48 -4.01 4.85
C THR A 72 -27.14 -3.33 3.65
N PRO A 73 -26.79 -3.69 2.40
CA PRO A 73 -25.82 -4.71 2.00
C PRO A 73 -24.35 -4.31 2.30
N PRO A 74 -23.41 -5.27 2.36
CA PRO A 74 -21.99 -4.99 2.63
C PRO A 74 -21.35 -4.01 1.63
N ALA A 75 -20.63 -3.01 2.14
CA ALA A 75 -20.10 -1.88 1.40
C ALA A 75 -18.56 -1.84 1.32
N ALA A 76 -17.84 -2.88 1.77
CA ALA A 76 -16.38 -2.88 1.70
C ALA A 76 -15.82 -2.69 0.27
N GLU A 77 -16.52 -3.14 -0.79
CA GLU A 77 -16.11 -2.83 -2.18
C GLU A 77 -16.29 -1.35 -2.52
N THR A 78 -17.38 -0.75 -2.04
CA THR A 78 -17.60 0.71 -2.16
C THR A 78 -16.46 1.47 -1.50
N PHE A 79 -16.01 1.03 -0.32
CA PHE A 79 -14.88 1.66 0.36
C PHE A 79 -13.55 1.50 -0.39
N VAL A 80 -13.30 0.33 -0.98
CA VAL A 80 -12.15 0.16 -1.89
C VAL A 80 -12.26 1.14 -3.06
N GLN A 81 -13.45 1.33 -3.62
CA GLN A 81 -13.68 2.23 -4.74
C GLN A 81 -13.51 3.71 -4.37
N THR A 82 -13.96 4.15 -3.18
CA THR A 82 -13.74 5.54 -2.74
C THR A 82 -12.25 5.84 -2.57
N ILE A 83 -11.49 4.91 -2.01
CA ILE A 83 -10.03 5.04 -1.92
C ILE A 83 -9.41 5.05 -3.32
N ALA A 84 -9.81 4.14 -4.22
CA ALA A 84 -9.27 4.05 -5.57
C ALA A 84 -9.52 5.29 -6.43
N THR A 85 -10.63 6.00 -6.19
CA THR A 85 -11.03 7.20 -6.95
C THR A 85 -10.54 8.51 -6.34
N ASN A 86 -10.09 8.49 -5.08
CA ASN A 86 -9.49 9.64 -4.43
C ASN A 86 -8.22 10.08 -5.17
N ALA A 87 -8.06 11.39 -5.37
CA ALA A 87 -6.99 11.96 -6.18
C ALA A 87 -5.58 11.57 -5.69
N TYR A 88 -5.36 11.58 -4.37
CA TYR A 88 -4.07 11.23 -3.77
C TYR A 88 -3.72 9.77 -4.07
N PHE A 89 -4.62 8.84 -3.72
CA PHE A 89 -4.36 7.42 -3.92
C PHE A 89 -4.24 7.06 -5.40
N ARG A 90 -5.07 7.64 -6.27
CA ARG A 90 -4.97 7.43 -7.72
C ARG A 90 -3.61 7.85 -8.29
N GLU A 91 -3.02 8.93 -7.76
CA GLU A 91 -1.71 9.40 -8.20
C GLU A 91 -0.56 8.55 -7.64
N LYS A 92 -0.66 8.18 -6.35
CA LYS A 92 0.47 7.59 -5.60
C LYS A 92 0.52 6.06 -5.64
N LEU A 93 -0.60 5.38 -5.90
CA LEU A 93 -0.65 3.92 -5.98
C LEU A 93 -0.15 3.40 -7.33
N LYS A 94 0.26 2.13 -7.35
CA LYS A 94 0.60 1.43 -8.60
C LYS A 94 -0.61 1.46 -9.54
N ARG A 95 -0.40 1.79 -10.83
CA ARG A 95 -1.48 1.91 -11.83
C ARG A 95 -2.34 0.64 -11.96
N ALA A 96 -1.70 -0.52 -11.90
CA ALA A 96 -2.37 -1.81 -11.93
C ALA A 96 -2.22 -2.49 -10.57
N GLY A 97 -3.35 -2.90 -9.98
CA GLY A 97 -3.37 -3.63 -8.71
C GLY A 97 -2.84 -2.85 -7.50
N GLY A 98 -2.75 -1.52 -7.59
CA GLY A 98 -2.27 -0.67 -6.50
C GLY A 98 -3.22 -0.62 -5.30
N ILE A 99 -4.44 -1.12 -5.42
CA ILE A 99 -5.37 -1.31 -4.32
C ILE A 99 -6.14 -2.61 -4.52
N ARG A 100 -6.39 -3.33 -3.42
CA ARG A 100 -7.22 -4.54 -3.42
C ARG A 100 -7.85 -4.80 -2.06
N LEU A 101 -9.04 -5.41 -2.08
CA LEU A 101 -9.56 -6.11 -0.91
C LEU A 101 -8.74 -7.40 -0.72
N LYS A 102 -7.90 -7.43 0.31
CA LYS A 102 -6.98 -8.54 0.58
C LYS A 102 -7.71 -9.72 1.22
N ASP A 103 -8.49 -9.43 2.26
CA ASP A 103 -9.22 -10.44 3.04
C ASP A 103 -10.61 -9.93 3.38
N ARG A 104 -11.59 -10.83 3.35
CA ARG A 104 -12.94 -10.63 3.88
C ARG A 104 -13.30 -11.85 4.70
N LEU A 105 -13.47 -11.68 6.01
CA LEU A 105 -13.77 -12.76 6.93
C LEU A 105 -15.29 -12.95 7.07
N PRO A 106 -15.76 -14.11 7.55
CA PRO A 106 -17.19 -14.31 7.83
C PRO A 106 -17.73 -13.29 8.84
N PRO A 107 -19.05 -12.99 8.82
CA PRO A 107 -19.68 -12.10 9.78
C PRO A 107 -19.43 -12.52 11.23
N ARG A 108 -19.28 -11.54 12.12
CA ARG A 108 -19.04 -11.74 13.56
C ARG A 108 -19.92 -10.80 14.37
N VAL A 109 -20.35 -11.25 15.54
CA VAL A 109 -21.02 -10.41 16.53
C VAL A 109 -20.01 -9.43 17.13
N ASP A 110 -20.41 -8.18 17.37
CA ASP A 110 -19.56 -7.21 18.04
C ASP A 110 -19.41 -7.55 19.53
N PRO A 111 -18.16 -7.69 20.04
CA PRO A 111 -17.96 -7.98 21.46
C PRO A 111 -18.43 -6.86 22.40
N PHE A 112 -18.60 -5.64 21.90
CA PHE A 112 -19.08 -4.49 22.68
C PHE A 112 -20.55 -4.18 22.44
N ASP A 113 -21.17 -4.78 21.43
CA ASP A 113 -22.59 -4.62 21.09
C ASP A 113 -23.13 -5.94 20.51
N PRO A 114 -23.67 -6.83 21.35
CA PRO A 114 -24.11 -8.16 20.93
C PRO A 114 -25.23 -8.17 19.88
N ASP A 115 -25.94 -7.05 19.72
CA ASP A 115 -27.02 -6.90 18.74
C ASP A 115 -26.49 -6.48 17.36
N ARG A 116 -25.20 -6.15 17.25
CA ARG A 116 -24.55 -5.77 15.99
C ARG A 116 -23.70 -6.90 15.45
N VAL A 117 -23.83 -7.13 14.14
CA VAL A 117 -22.97 -8.02 13.37
C VAL A 117 -22.15 -7.18 12.39
N PHE A 118 -20.88 -7.54 12.22
CA PHE A 118 -20.00 -6.91 11.24
C PHE A 118 -19.21 -7.94 10.45
N ILE A 119 -18.75 -7.54 9.27
CA ILE A 119 -17.85 -8.32 8.43
C ILE A 119 -16.44 -7.71 8.56
N PRO A 120 -15.47 -8.41 9.18
CA PRO A 120 -14.09 -7.92 9.20
C PRO A 120 -13.46 -8.05 7.81
N PHE A 121 -12.70 -7.04 7.40
CA PHE A 121 -11.99 -7.07 6.13
C PHE A 121 -10.67 -6.27 6.17
N THR A 122 -9.81 -6.53 5.20
CA THR A 122 -8.50 -5.87 5.06
C THR A 122 -8.32 -5.37 3.64
N ILE A 123 -7.94 -4.10 3.48
CA ILE A 123 -7.52 -3.49 2.22
C ILE A 123 -6.00 -3.36 2.21
N GLU A 124 -5.39 -3.61 1.06
CA GLU A 124 -3.98 -3.37 0.82
C GLU A 124 -3.84 -2.36 -0.31
N CYS A 125 -3.06 -1.29 -0.06
CA CYS A 125 -2.71 -0.26 -1.04
C CYS A 125 -1.19 -0.28 -1.27
N SER A 126 -0.76 -0.59 -2.47
CA SER A 126 0.65 -0.63 -2.88
C SER A 126 1.02 0.65 -3.63
N PHE A 127 1.97 1.39 -3.06
CA PHE A 127 2.48 2.64 -3.63
C PHE A 127 3.47 2.37 -4.77
N GLN A 128 3.66 3.37 -5.63
CA GLN A 128 4.68 3.34 -6.66
C GLN A 128 6.08 3.20 -6.04
N GLU A 129 6.92 2.40 -6.69
CA GLU A 129 8.30 2.20 -6.27
C GLU A 129 9.12 3.47 -6.49
N LYS A 130 9.97 3.81 -5.52
CA LYS A 130 10.88 4.94 -5.61
C LYS A 130 12.32 4.46 -5.70
N VAL A 131 13.10 4.99 -6.63
CA VAL A 131 14.54 4.77 -6.66
C VAL A 131 15.18 5.60 -5.56
N VAL A 132 15.88 4.93 -4.63
CA VAL A 132 16.68 5.59 -3.61
C VAL A 132 18.03 5.90 -4.25
N ARG A 133 18.31 7.20 -4.45
CA ARG A 133 19.65 7.65 -4.85
C ARG A 133 20.46 7.91 -3.59
N ASP A 134 21.66 7.34 -3.53
CA ASP A 134 22.70 7.83 -2.61
C ASP A 134 23.25 9.11 -3.22
N ASP A 135 22.96 10.25 -2.57
CA ASP A 135 23.60 11.54 -2.85
C ASP A 135 24.91 11.67 -2.05
#